data_AF-C1DYZ3-F1
#
_entry.id   AF-C1DYZ3-F1
#
_cell.length_a   1.000
_cell.length_b   1.000
_cell.length_c   1.000
_cell.angle_alpha   90.00
_cell.angle_beta   90.00
_cell.angle_gamma   90.00
#
_symmetry.space_group_name_H-M   'P 1'
#
loop_
_entity.id
_entity.type
_entity.pdbx_description
1 polymer ?
#
loop_
_entity_poly.entity_id
_entity_poly.type
_entity_poly.pdbx_seq_one_letter_code
_entity_poly.pdbx_strand_id
1 'polypeptide(L)'
;MLLRDNFLHSDLHPGNILYQDHVLRTVPKIESEVRLVLLDFGIADELPVDVRNEFLTFLFCLVHKDGIAAANAILRWSSAQTCVGAAADALRADMTALVDSMCDLRTMRVDIDAVLKAVMVLLRQHKVAIDPVYATLVVSLCVCVGFANSLDKDLNLFEVAVSAFVSYATVGEVVSGKLYA
;
A
#
# COMPACT_ATOMS: atom_id res chain seq x y z
N MET A 1 8.46 -0.61 -7.49
CA MET A 1 8.12 0.83 -7.44
C MET A 1 8.23 1.34 -6.01
N LEU A 2 7.15 1.45 -5.22
CA LEU A 2 7.20 2.16 -3.93
C LEU A 2 8.17 1.51 -2.90
N LEU A 3 7.99 0.22 -2.63
CA LEU A 3 8.75 -0.47 -1.58
C LEU A 3 10.24 -0.62 -1.93
N ARG A 4 10.52 -1.02 -3.17
CA ARG A 4 11.88 -1.34 -3.64
C ARG A 4 12.65 -0.12 -4.13
N ASP A 5 12.01 0.74 -4.92
CA ASP A 5 12.69 1.74 -5.76
C ASP A 5 12.42 3.17 -5.29
N ASN A 6 11.66 3.37 -4.20
CA ASN A 6 11.18 4.68 -3.74
C ASN A 6 10.46 5.49 -4.84
N PHE A 7 9.80 4.79 -5.76
CA PHE A 7 9.17 5.39 -6.92
C PHE A 7 7.65 5.22 -6.85
N LEU A 8 6.91 6.31 -7.07
CA LEU A 8 5.46 6.31 -7.11
C LEU A 8 4.98 6.77 -8.48
N HIS A 9 4.17 5.94 -9.13
CA HIS A 9 3.39 6.32 -10.29
C HIS A 9 1.96 6.62 -9.83
N SER A 10 1.64 7.89 -9.61
CA SER A 10 0.40 8.29 -8.93
C SER A 10 -0.86 8.12 -9.78
N ASP A 11 -0.69 7.86 -11.08
CA ASP A 11 -1.79 7.62 -12.02
C ASP A 11 -1.64 6.27 -12.74
N LEU A 12 -1.28 5.22 -12.01
CA LEU A 12 -1.06 3.88 -12.58
C LEU A 12 -2.40 3.14 -12.78
N HIS A 13 -3.26 3.69 -13.64
CA HIS A 13 -4.57 3.13 -13.99
C HIS A 13 -4.47 2.20 -15.22
N PRO A 14 -5.50 1.39 -15.54
CA PRO A 14 -5.46 0.42 -16.64
C PRO A 14 -5.04 1.01 -18.00
N GLY A 15 -5.43 2.25 -18.29
CA GLY A 15 -5.05 2.92 -19.54
C GLY A 15 -3.55 3.22 -19.71
N ASN A 16 -2.76 3.16 -18.64
CA ASN A 16 -1.32 3.44 -18.65
C ASN A 16 -0.47 2.16 -18.63
N ILE A 17 -1.11 0.98 -18.69
CA ILE A 17 -0.46 -0.33 -18.66
C ILE A 17 -0.88 -1.11 -19.90
N LEU A 18 0.10 -1.54 -20.69
CA LEU A 18 -0.09 -2.55 -21.72
C LEU A 18 0.55 -3.86 -21.27
N TYR A 19 -0.04 -4.99 -21.66
CA TYR A 19 0.62 -6.28 -21.56
C TYR A 19 1.11 -6.69 -22.95
N GLN A 20 2.31 -7.25 -23.01
CA GLN A 20 2.89 -7.84 -24.20
C GLN A 20 3.27 -9.29 -23.89
N ASP A 21 2.77 -10.22 -24.69
CA ASP A 21 3.20 -11.62 -24.65
C ASP A 21 4.34 -11.80 -25.66
N HIS A 22 5.55 -12.04 -25.15
CA HIS A 22 6.69 -12.40 -25.96
C HIS A 22 6.85 -13.92 -25.97
N VAL A 23 6.53 -14.54 -27.10
CA VAL A 23 6.92 -15.94 -27.35
C VAL A 23 8.38 -15.96 -27.76
N LEU A 24 9.28 -16.18 -26.80
CA LEU A 24 10.68 -16.43 -27.10
C LEU A 24 10.79 -17.87 -27.61
N ARG A 25 10.89 -18.03 -28.93
CA ARG A 25 11.26 -19.31 -29.55
C ARG A 25 12.77 -19.47 -29.49
N THR A 26 13.29 -20.00 -28.40
CA THR A 26 14.65 -20.56 -28.36
C THR A 26 14.54 -22.07 -28.57
N VAL A 27 15.25 -22.67 -29.52
CA VAL A 27 15.26 -24.14 -29.64
C VAL A 27 16.09 -24.66 -28.44
N PRO A 28 15.56 -25.49 -27.52
CA PRO A 28 14.38 -26.37 -27.65
C PRO A 28 13.16 -26.00 -26.76
N LYS A 29 13.06 -24.78 -26.24
CA LYS A 29 12.08 -24.38 -25.22
C LYS A 29 11.26 -23.16 -25.67
N ILE A 30 9.93 -23.28 -25.68
CA ILE A 30 9.04 -22.12 -25.84
C ILE A 30 8.91 -21.49 -24.45
N GLU A 31 9.51 -20.33 -24.25
CA GLU A 31 9.30 -19.53 -23.04
C GLU A 31 8.40 -18.34 -23.40
N SER A 32 7.24 -18.27 -22.76
CA SER A 32 6.36 -17.10 -22.81
C SER A 32 6.83 -16.12 -21.74
N GLU A 33 7.31 -14.95 -22.16
CA GLU A 33 7.66 -13.85 -21.26
C GLU A 33 6.54 -12.81 -21.32
N VAL A 34 5.84 -12.62 -20.20
CA VAL A 34 4.87 -11.53 -20.06
C VAL A 34 5.62 -10.26 -19.68
N ARG A 35 5.50 -9.21 -20.50
CA ARG A 35 6.04 -7.88 -20.21
C ARG A 35 4.91 -6.89 -19.97
N LEU A 36 5.07 -6.09 -18.92
CA LEU A 36 4.23 -4.92 -18.68
C LEU A 36 4.92 -3.67 -19.25
N VAL A 37 4.24 -2.95 -20.13
CA VAL A 37 4.71 -1.69 -20.71
C VAL A 37 3.94 -0.55 -20.06
N LEU A 38 4.68 0.36 -19.43
CA LEU A 38 4.14 1.57 -18.82
C LEU A 38 4.29 2.73 -19.80
N LEU A 39 3.21 3.50 -20.02
CA LEU A 39 3.18 4.52 -21.06
C LEU A 39 3.38 5.95 -20.54
N ASP A 40 2.60 6.35 -19.52
CA ASP A 40 2.48 7.75 -19.10
C ASP A 40 3.06 8.00 -17.71
N PHE A 41 4.21 8.63 -17.66
CA PHE A 41 4.90 9.01 -16.41
C PHE A 41 4.67 10.48 -16.01
N GLY A 42 3.63 11.13 -16.54
CA GLY A 42 3.34 12.54 -16.29
C GLY A 42 3.06 12.88 -14.82
N ILE A 43 2.64 11.89 -14.02
CA ILE A 43 2.43 12.01 -12.58
C ILE A 43 3.18 10.90 -11.85
N ALA A 44 4.50 10.88 -12.05
CA ALA A 44 5.40 9.99 -11.34
C ALA A 44 6.47 10.78 -10.58
N ASP A 45 6.80 10.33 -9.37
CA ASP A 45 7.73 11.04 -8.49
C ASP A 45 8.47 10.09 -7.54
N GLU A 46 9.56 10.59 -6.95
CA GLU A 46 10.25 9.97 -5.83
C GLU A 46 9.81 10.63 -4.53
N LEU A 47 9.63 9.82 -3.49
CA LEU A 47 9.20 10.36 -2.21
C LEU A 47 10.40 10.84 -1.39
N PRO A 48 10.26 11.97 -0.67
CA PRO A 48 11.16 12.27 0.44
C PRO A 48 11.26 11.08 1.40
N VAL A 49 12.47 10.79 1.88
CA VAL A 49 12.75 9.57 2.66
C VAL A 49 11.91 9.51 3.93
N ASP A 50 11.69 10.65 4.58
CA ASP A 50 10.81 10.79 5.74
C ASP A 50 9.36 10.47 5.41
N VAL A 51 8.82 11.02 4.32
CA VAL A 51 7.45 10.73 3.84
C VAL A 51 7.28 9.25 3.51
N ARG A 52 8.24 8.68 2.79
CA ARG A 52 8.27 7.25 2.47
C ARG A 52 8.23 6.42 3.75
N ASN A 53 9.13 6.69 4.69
CA ASN A 53 9.27 5.90 5.90
C ASN A 53 8.02 5.98 6.81
N GLU A 54 7.39 7.14 6.94
CA GLU A 54 6.15 7.28 7.71
C GLU A 54 4.98 6.55 7.02
N PHE A 55 4.89 6.61 5.69
CA PHE A 55 3.87 5.88 4.95
C PHE A 55 4.06 4.35 5.05
N LEU A 56 5.29 3.86 4.92
CA LEU A 56 5.60 2.43 5.09
C LEU A 56 5.37 1.97 6.53
N THR A 57 5.70 2.81 7.52
CA THR A 57 5.40 2.54 8.94
C THR A 57 3.91 2.31 9.14
N PHE A 58 3.07 3.20 8.58
CA PHE A 58 1.62 3.03 8.64
C PHE A 58 1.15 1.70 8.02
N LEU A 59 1.60 1.36 6.81
CA LEU A 59 1.24 0.10 6.16
C LEU A 59 1.70 -1.12 6.98
N PHE A 60 2.89 -1.06 7.55
CA PHE A 60 3.44 -2.11 8.40
C PHE A 60 2.60 -2.32 9.67
N CYS A 61 2.15 -1.24 10.31
CA CYS A 61 1.27 -1.31 11.48
C CYS A 61 -0.08 -1.96 11.13
N LEU A 62 -0.65 -1.67 9.96
CA LEU A 62 -1.87 -2.35 9.50
C LEU A 62 -1.66 -3.87 9.33
N VAL A 63 -0.53 -4.27 8.75
CA VAL A 63 -0.15 -5.68 8.59
C VAL A 63 0.02 -6.39 9.93
N HIS A 64 0.57 -5.70 10.93
CA HIS A 64 0.77 -6.26 12.28
C HIS A 64 -0.46 -6.18 13.19
N LYS A 65 -1.60 -5.71 12.66
CA LYS A 65 -2.81 -5.43 13.43
C LYS A 65 -2.59 -4.48 14.62
N ASP A 66 -1.63 -3.55 14.51
CA ASP A 66 -1.36 -2.56 15.55
C ASP A 66 -2.06 -1.23 15.23
N GLY A 67 -3.33 -1.13 15.63
CA GLY A 67 -4.14 0.06 15.38
C GLY A 67 -3.63 1.32 16.11
N ILE A 68 -3.03 1.17 17.29
CA ILE A 68 -2.47 2.30 18.03
C ILE A 68 -1.25 2.85 17.30
N ALA A 69 -0.33 1.98 16.87
CA ALA A 69 0.84 2.40 16.12
C ALA A 69 0.46 2.96 14.74
N ALA A 70 -0.54 2.40 14.07
CA ALA A 70 -1.08 2.92 12.81
C ALA A 70 -1.63 4.35 12.98
N ALA A 71 -2.44 4.59 14.02
CA ALA A 71 -2.95 5.93 14.32
C ALA A 71 -1.81 6.91 14.66
N ASN A 72 -0.81 6.47 15.43
CA ASN A 72 0.34 7.31 15.77
C ASN A 72 1.19 7.67 14.54
N ALA A 73 1.32 6.78 13.55
CA ALA A 73 1.99 7.07 12.29
C ALA A 73 1.25 8.17 11.51
N ILE A 74 -0.07 8.05 11.38
CA ILE A 74 -0.87 9.05 10.68
C ILE A 74 -0.85 10.41 11.38
N LEU A 75 -0.86 10.44 12.72
CA LEU A 75 -0.79 11.69 13.47
C LEU A 75 0.49 12.50 13.18
N ARG A 76 1.55 11.85 12.66
CA ARG A 76 2.81 12.48 12.22
C ARG A 76 2.81 12.94 10.76
N TRP A 77 1.76 12.64 9.98
CA TRP A 77 1.66 13.03 8.56
C TRP A 77 1.45 14.52 8.31
N SER A 78 1.31 15.33 9.35
CA SER A 78 1.28 16.77 9.23
C SER A 78 1.90 17.43 10.45
N SER A 79 2.76 18.42 10.21
CA SER A 79 3.29 19.28 11.27
C SER A 79 2.22 20.20 11.88
N ALA A 80 1.11 20.43 11.16
CA ALA A 80 -0.02 21.25 11.59
C ALA A 80 -1.14 20.42 12.26
N GLN A 81 -0.79 19.38 13.01
CA GLN A 81 -1.76 18.44 13.57
C GLN A 81 -2.74 19.10 14.55
N THR A 82 -4.04 18.92 14.30
CA THR A 82 -5.13 19.40 15.15
C THR A 82 -5.73 18.31 16.04
N CYS A 83 -5.53 17.04 15.70
CA CYS A 83 -5.98 15.89 16.49
C CYS A 83 -4.96 15.57 17.59
N VAL A 84 -5.16 16.10 18.80
CA VAL A 84 -4.25 15.96 19.95
C VAL A 84 -4.99 15.62 21.24
N GLY A 85 -4.27 15.13 22.25
CA GLY A 85 -4.84 14.78 23.56
C GLY A 85 -5.98 13.76 23.43
N ALA A 86 -7.12 14.05 24.06
CA ALA A 86 -8.29 13.17 24.06
C ALA A 86 -8.82 12.83 22.65
N ALA A 87 -8.67 13.73 21.67
CA ALA A 87 -9.08 13.44 20.28
C ALA A 87 -8.15 12.38 19.64
N ALA A 88 -6.84 12.47 19.90
CA ALA A 88 -5.88 11.47 19.44
C ALA A 88 -6.10 10.11 20.11
N ASP A 89 -6.49 10.09 21.40
CA ASP A 89 -6.83 8.86 22.11
C ASP A 89 -8.09 8.19 21.54
N ALA A 90 -9.11 8.99 21.20
CA ALA A 90 -10.30 8.49 20.52
C ALA A 90 -9.97 7.90 19.14
N LEU A 91 -9.13 8.58 18.34
CA LEU A 91 -8.64 8.06 17.06
C LEU A 91 -7.91 6.72 17.22
N ARG A 92 -7.05 6.58 18.23
CA ARG A 92 -6.34 5.32 18.50
C ARG A 92 -7.31 4.18 18.81
N ALA A 93 -8.31 4.44 19.64
CA ALA A 93 -9.32 3.44 19.98
C ALA A 93 -10.12 2.99 18.75
N ASP A 94 -10.59 3.94 17.94
CA ASP A 94 -11.35 3.63 16.74
C ASP A 94 -10.50 2.97 15.65
N MET A 95 -9.23 3.36 15.50
CA MET A 95 -8.29 2.71 14.58
C MET A 95 -8.04 1.27 14.98
N THR A 96 -7.87 0.97 16.29
CA THR A 96 -7.77 -0.40 16.78
C THR A 96 -9.02 -1.20 16.46
N ALA A 97 -10.21 -0.66 16.70
CA ALA A 97 -11.45 -1.35 16.36
C ALA A 97 -11.59 -1.63 14.84
N LEU A 98 -11.19 -0.67 14.00
CA LEU A 98 -11.18 -0.82 12.54
C LEU A 98 -10.21 -1.92 12.11
N VAL A 99 -8.97 -1.88 12.60
CA VAL A 99 -7.94 -2.88 12.26
C VAL A 99 -8.30 -4.27 12.77
N ASP A 100 -8.86 -4.37 13.98
CA ASP A 100 -9.29 -5.66 14.53
C ASP A 100 -10.40 -6.30 13.72
N SER A 101 -11.35 -5.50 13.23
CA SER A 101 -12.49 -5.96 12.44
C SER A 101 -12.17 -6.23 10.97
N MET A 102 -11.30 -5.44 10.34
CA MET A 102 -11.07 -5.51 8.90
C MET A 102 -9.78 -6.24 8.51
N CYS A 103 -8.76 -6.27 9.38
CA CYS A 103 -7.46 -6.89 9.08
C CYS A 103 -7.33 -8.30 9.70
N ASP A 104 -8.40 -9.10 9.71
CA ASP A 104 -8.30 -10.46 10.24
C ASP A 104 -7.59 -11.41 9.26
N LEU A 105 -6.28 -11.56 9.46
CA LEU A 105 -5.41 -12.46 8.70
C LEU A 105 -5.86 -13.93 8.73
N ARG A 106 -6.69 -14.35 9.71
CA ARG A 106 -7.21 -15.73 9.78
C ARG A 106 -8.18 -16.05 8.64
N THR A 107 -8.82 -15.02 8.08
CA THR A 107 -9.80 -15.17 6.98
C THR A 107 -9.14 -15.22 5.60
N MET A 108 -7.80 -15.09 5.51
CA MET A 108 -6.99 -15.11 4.28
C MET A 108 -7.44 -14.12 3.18
N ARG A 109 -8.30 -13.13 3.49
CA ARG A 109 -8.82 -12.20 2.47
C ARG A 109 -9.06 -10.81 3.05
N VAL A 110 -7.97 -10.10 3.32
CA VAL A 110 -8.04 -8.70 3.74
C VAL A 110 -8.13 -7.81 2.51
N ASP A 111 -9.24 -7.07 2.39
CA ASP A 111 -9.42 -6.06 1.35
C ASP A 111 -8.72 -4.76 1.77
N ILE A 112 -7.47 -4.58 1.31
CA ILE A 112 -6.68 -3.38 1.63
C ILE A 112 -7.32 -2.10 1.07
N ASP A 113 -8.03 -2.15 -0.05
CA ASP A 113 -8.71 -0.98 -0.61
C ASP A 113 -9.87 -0.54 0.31
N ALA A 114 -10.66 -1.50 0.81
CA ALA A 114 -11.69 -1.22 1.81
C ALA A 114 -11.10 -0.67 3.12
N VAL A 115 -10.00 -1.26 3.62
CA VAL A 115 -9.31 -0.79 4.84
C VAL A 115 -8.82 0.65 4.68
N LEU A 116 -8.09 0.96 3.60
CA LEU A 116 -7.55 2.30 3.35
C LEU A 116 -8.67 3.34 3.21
N LYS A 117 -9.77 3.00 2.52
CA LYS A 117 -10.96 3.87 2.44
C LYS A 117 -11.59 4.11 3.80
N ALA A 118 -11.74 3.07 4.62
CA ALA A 118 -12.27 3.19 5.97
C ALA A 118 -11.37 4.07 6.86
N VAL A 119 -10.04 3.91 6.77
CA VAL A 119 -9.08 4.79 7.45
C VAL A 119 -9.30 6.25 7.03
N MET A 120 -9.40 6.55 5.74
CA MET A 120 -9.62 7.93 5.26
C MET A 120 -10.93 8.54 5.77
N VAL A 121 -11.98 7.73 5.92
CA VAL A 121 -13.24 8.16 6.55
C VAL A 121 -13.02 8.47 8.02
N LEU A 122 -12.31 7.60 8.74
CA LEU A 122 -12.01 7.78 10.16
C LEU A 122 -11.19 9.06 10.41
N LEU A 123 -10.15 9.31 9.60
CA LEU A 123 -9.34 10.54 9.70
C LEU A 123 -10.18 11.80 9.53
N ARG A 124 -11.15 11.77 8.61
CA ARG A 124 -12.09 12.88 8.38
C ARG A 124 -12.99 13.11 9.60
N GLN A 125 -13.51 12.05 10.21
CA GLN A 125 -14.37 12.14 11.40
C GLN A 125 -13.62 12.76 12.59
N HIS A 126 -12.36 12.34 12.78
CA HIS A 126 -11.48 12.84 13.84
C HIS A 126 -10.79 14.18 13.49
N LYS A 127 -11.07 14.75 12.31
CA LYS A 127 -10.47 16.00 11.82
C LYS A 127 -8.94 15.98 11.90
N VAL A 128 -8.35 14.85 11.51
CA VAL A 128 -6.90 14.68 11.46
C VAL A 128 -6.35 15.51 10.31
N ALA A 129 -5.36 16.36 10.60
CA ALA A 129 -4.64 17.08 9.56
C ALA A 129 -3.66 16.11 8.89
N ILE A 130 -3.68 16.07 7.55
CA ILE A 130 -2.77 15.27 6.73
C ILE A 130 -2.19 16.14 5.63
N ASP A 131 -0.89 16.01 5.38
CA ASP A 131 -0.28 16.71 4.26
C ASP A 131 -0.73 16.08 2.92
N PRO A 132 -0.88 16.87 1.84
CA PRO A 132 -1.44 16.39 0.56
C PRO A 132 -0.71 15.20 -0.06
N VAL A 133 0.59 15.07 0.21
CA VAL A 133 1.42 13.97 -0.29
C VAL A 133 0.92 12.61 0.21
N TYR A 134 0.50 12.51 1.48
CA TYR A 134 -0.01 11.26 2.05
C TYR A 134 -1.41 10.92 1.51
N ALA A 135 -2.27 11.92 1.32
CA ALA A 135 -3.57 11.71 0.69
C ALA A 135 -3.40 11.16 -0.74
N THR A 136 -2.45 11.71 -1.49
CA THR A 136 -2.10 11.24 -2.84
C THR A 136 -1.59 9.81 -2.79
N LEU A 137 -0.68 9.47 -1.88
CA LEU A 137 -0.17 8.12 -1.69
C LEU A 137 -1.27 7.07 -1.45
N VAL A 138 -2.22 7.39 -0.55
CA VAL A 138 -3.34 6.49 -0.26
C VAL A 138 -4.21 6.30 -1.50
N VAL A 139 -4.55 7.38 -2.22
CA VAL A 139 -5.38 7.30 -3.43
C VAL A 139 -4.69 6.51 -4.53
N SER A 140 -3.41 6.78 -4.81
CA SER A 140 -2.62 6.05 -5.81
C SER A 140 -2.57 4.56 -5.51
N LEU A 141 -2.40 4.20 -4.23
CA LEU A 141 -2.43 2.81 -3.79
C LEU A 141 -3.81 2.17 -4.02
N CYS A 142 -4.91 2.86 -3.68
CA CYS A 142 -6.26 2.36 -3.93
C CYS A 142 -6.54 2.13 -5.42
N VAL A 143 -6.07 3.02 -6.31
CA VAL A 143 -6.19 2.84 -7.77
C VAL A 143 -5.45 1.59 -8.23
N CYS A 144 -4.20 1.41 -7.77
CA CYS A 144 -3.39 0.24 -8.11
C CYS A 144 -4.04 -1.06 -7.60
N VAL A 145 -4.51 -1.08 -6.35
CA VAL A 145 -5.18 -2.23 -5.74
C VAL A 145 -6.47 -2.55 -6.49
N GLY A 146 -7.29 -1.53 -6.77
CA GLY A 146 -8.55 -1.69 -7.50
C GLY A 146 -8.33 -2.29 -8.89
N PHE A 147 -7.28 -1.85 -9.59
CA PHE A 147 -6.89 -2.46 -10.86
C PHE A 147 -6.44 -3.91 -10.69
N ALA A 148 -5.55 -4.20 -9.73
CA ALA A 148 -5.07 -5.56 -9.48
C ALA A 148 -6.22 -6.53 -9.15
N ASN A 149 -7.16 -6.12 -8.29
CA ASN A 149 -8.36 -6.89 -7.94
C ASN A 149 -9.32 -7.08 -9.13
N SER A 150 -9.32 -6.17 -10.10
CA SER A 150 -10.11 -6.33 -11.34
C SER A 150 -9.55 -7.42 -12.26
N LEU A 151 -8.23 -7.68 -12.18
CA LEU A 151 -7.54 -8.72 -12.94
C LEU A 151 -7.63 -10.08 -12.24
N ASP A 152 -7.43 -10.11 -10.92
CA ASP A 152 -7.48 -11.32 -10.10
C ASP A 152 -8.21 -11.01 -8.79
N LYS A 153 -9.41 -11.57 -8.64
CA LYS A 153 -10.25 -11.37 -7.45
C LYS A 153 -9.74 -12.13 -6.23
N ASP A 154 -8.91 -13.15 -6.43
CA ASP A 154 -8.36 -13.99 -5.38
C ASP A 154 -6.97 -13.51 -4.92
N LEU A 155 -6.47 -12.42 -5.51
CA LEU A 155 -5.23 -11.78 -5.12
C LEU A 155 -5.33 -11.23 -3.68
N ASN A 156 -4.48 -11.76 -2.79
CA ASN A 156 -4.30 -11.22 -1.45
C ASN A 156 -3.03 -10.36 -1.37
N LEU A 157 -3.19 -9.04 -1.55
CA LEU A 157 -2.05 -8.11 -1.49
C LEU A 157 -1.38 -8.03 -0.12
N PHE A 158 -2.06 -8.38 0.96
CA PHE A 158 -1.44 -8.44 2.29
C PHE A 158 -0.34 -9.51 2.36
N GLU A 159 -0.51 -10.66 1.70
CA GLU A 159 0.53 -11.70 1.66
C GLU A 159 1.80 -11.21 0.96
N VAL A 160 1.63 -10.53 -0.17
CA VAL A 160 2.74 -9.94 -0.93
C VAL A 160 3.41 -8.84 -0.10
N ALA A 161 2.62 -7.99 0.56
CA ALA A 161 3.13 -6.91 1.40
C ALA A 161 3.92 -7.44 2.62
N VAL A 162 3.40 -8.45 3.32
CA VAL A 162 4.12 -9.11 4.45
C VAL A 162 5.48 -9.60 4.00
N SER A 163 5.53 -10.34 2.88
CA SER A 163 6.79 -10.84 2.32
C SER A 163 7.77 -9.70 2.04
N ALA A 164 7.30 -8.65 1.37
CA ALA A 164 8.11 -7.51 1.01
C ALA A 164 8.64 -6.75 2.24
N PHE A 165 7.82 -6.57 3.27
CA PHE A 165 8.22 -5.90 4.51
C PHE A 165 9.21 -6.73 5.33
N VAL A 166 8.99 -8.04 5.47
CA VAL A 166 9.94 -8.93 6.16
C VAL A 166 11.28 -8.95 5.45
N SER A 167 11.28 -9.04 4.12
CA SER A 167 12.50 -8.93 3.32
C SER A 167 13.19 -7.59 3.55
N TYR A 168 12.46 -6.48 3.45
CA TYR A 168 13.04 -5.15 3.62
C TYR A 168 13.65 -4.96 5.02
N ALA A 169 12.96 -5.43 6.08
CA ALA A 169 13.44 -5.35 7.45
C ALA A 169 14.70 -6.22 7.71
N THR A 170 14.88 -7.31 6.97
CA THR A 170 15.97 -8.27 7.20
C THR A 170 17.19 -8.01 6.32
N VAL A 171 17.00 -7.63 5.06
CA VAL A 171 18.09 -7.48 4.08
C VAL A 171 18.24 -6.06 3.55
N GLY A 172 17.36 -5.12 3.91
CA GLY A 172 17.35 -3.76 3.35
C GLY A 172 16.83 -3.68 1.91
N GLU A 173 16.43 -4.82 1.34
CA GLU A 173 15.91 -4.96 -0.02
C GLU A 173 14.56 -5.66 -0.02
N VAL A 174 13.74 -5.37 -1.04
CA VAL A 174 12.48 -6.08 -1.28
C VAL A 174 12.75 -7.23 -2.24
N VAL A 175 12.80 -8.45 -1.72
CA VAL A 175 12.92 -9.66 -2.53
C VAL A 175 11.53 -10.04 -3.04
N SER A 176 11.36 -10.05 -4.36
CA SER A 176 10.13 -10.48 -5.02
C SER A 176 10.07 -12.01 -5.07
N GLY A 177 9.12 -12.60 -4.35
CA GLY A 177 8.77 -14.01 -4.46
C GLY A 177 7.40 -14.25 -3.83
N LYS A 178 6.56 -15.10 -4.42
CA LYS A 178 5.38 -15.61 -3.71
C LYS A 178 5.89 -16.40 -2.50
N LEU A 179 5.40 -16.11 -1.30
CA LEU A 179 5.70 -16.91 -0.09
C LEU A 179 5.20 -18.35 -0.23
N TYR A 180 4.27 -18.59 -1.15
CA TYR A 180 3.77 -19.92 -1.49
C TYR A 180 3.82 -20.11 -3.01
N ALA A 181 4.66 -21.04 -3.44
CA ALA A 181 4.61 -21.69 -4.74
C ALA A 181 4.01 -23.08 -4.58
#